data_AF-A0A356TBI7-F1
#
_entry.id   AF-A0A356TBI7-F1
#
_cell.length_a   1.000
_cell.length_b   1.000
_cell.length_c   1.000
_cell.angle_alpha   90.00
_cell.angle_beta   90.00
_cell.angle_gamma   90.00
#
_symmetry.space_group_name_H-M   'P 1'
#
loop_
_entity.id
_entity.type
_entity.pdbx_description
1 polymer ?
#
loop_
_entity_poly.entity_id
_entity_poly.type
_entity_poly.pdbx_seq_one_letter_code
_entity_poly.pdbx_strand_id
1 'polypeptide(L)'
;MRFLGAESITWSDGPLGAGLFAVRGGVYLDRHELALEVSPGTLFWTEGLNGPAVQVIATYAQLVTLHEGADVSIYWPLRIGPGFFTGNTGDNWFLVVRADLLGIALRVGHLVVDLHLPSFRYAVRPADREVVLRDAHVFHWLAGVSASYAF
;
A
#
# COMPACT_ATOMS: atom_id res chain seq x y z
N MET A 1 -23.45 -32.50 -0.11
CA MET A 1 -23.01 -31.20 0.42
C MET A 1 -21.65 -31.41 1.06
N ARG A 2 -20.56 -31.06 0.37
CA ARG A 2 -19.19 -31.22 0.89
C ARG A 2 -18.76 -29.85 1.40
N PHE A 3 -18.46 -29.76 2.70
CA PHE A 3 -17.88 -28.58 3.30
C PHE A 3 -16.49 -28.35 2.68
N LEU A 4 -16.31 -27.20 2.02
CA LEU A 4 -15.00 -26.72 1.56
C LEU A 4 -14.21 -26.31 2.81
N GLY A 5 -13.24 -27.14 3.17
CA GLY A 5 -12.36 -26.92 4.33
C GLY A 5 -11.40 -25.76 4.07
N ALA A 6 -11.20 -24.97 5.12
CA ALA A 6 -10.28 -23.85 5.30
C ALA A 6 -9.16 -23.72 4.25
N GLU A 7 -9.26 -22.65 3.45
CA GLU A 7 -8.31 -22.24 2.42
C GLU A 7 -7.04 -21.65 3.06
N SER A 8 -5.86 -22.07 2.59
CA SER A 8 -4.58 -21.62 3.13
C SER A 8 -4.23 -20.22 2.62
N ILE A 9 -4.24 -19.23 3.50
CA ILE A 9 -3.60 -17.93 3.28
C ILE A 9 -2.08 -18.20 3.19
N THR A 10 -1.48 -17.97 2.03
CA THR A 10 -0.03 -18.04 1.87
C THR A 10 0.58 -16.76 2.43
N TRP A 11 1.32 -16.90 3.53
CA TRP A 11 2.13 -15.81 4.08
C TRP A 11 3.42 -15.74 3.28
N SER A 12 3.93 -14.55 2.97
CA SER A 12 5.24 -14.45 2.33
C SER A 12 6.32 -14.96 3.29
N ASP A 13 6.97 -16.07 2.95
CA ASP A 13 7.96 -16.76 3.82
C ASP A 13 9.34 -16.06 3.90
N GLY A 14 9.44 -14.80 3.46
CA GLY A 14 10.69 -14.04 3.46
C GLY A 14 10.83 -13.10 4.67
N PRO A 15 11.96 -13.13 5.42
CA PRO A 15 12.25 -12.14 6.49
C PRO A 15 12.59 -10.74 5.97
N LEU A 16 12.43 -10.48 4.66
CA LEU A 16 12.84 -9.25 4.01
C LEU A 16 11.62 -8.36 3.80
N GLY A 17 11.44 -7.44 4.75
CA GLY A 17 10.51 -6.32 4.64
C GLY A 17 10.70 -5.64 3.29
N ALA A 18 9.70 -5.81 2.43
CA ALA A 18 9.66 -5.21 1.12
C ALA A 18 9.57 -3.68 1.30
N GLY A 19 10.55 -2.97 0.73
CA GLY A 19 10.66 -1.52 0.81
C GLY A 19 9.85 -0.86 -0.28
N LEU A 20 9.14 0.21 0.06
CA LEU A 20 8.35 0.99 -0.88
C LEU A 20 8.72 2.47 -0.81
N PHE A 21 9.05 3.03 -1.96
CA PHE A 21 9.10 4.47 -2.16
C PHE A 21 7.92 4.89 -3.03
N ALA A 22 7.19 5.89 -2.56
CA ALA A 22 5.99 6.38 -3.19
C ALA A 22 6.04 7.90 -3.40
N VAL A 23 5.55 8.34 -4.55
CA VAL A 23 5.15 9.74 -4.76
C VAL A 23 3.64 9.79 -4.73
N ARG A 24 3.08 10.74 -3.98
CA ARG A 24 1.63 10.90 -3.83
C ARG A 24 1.20 12.32 -4.17
N GLY A 25 0.10 12.45 -4.90
CA GLY A 25 -0.57 13.72 -5.14
C GLY A 25 -2.04 13.61 -4.73
N GLY A 26 -2.57 14.61 -4.03
CA GLY A 26 -3.92 14.53 -3.49
C GLY A 26 -4.51 15.87 -3.09
N VAL A 27 -5.75 15.82 -2.63
CA VAL A 27 -6.49 16.94 -2.06
C VAL A 27 -6.62 16.72 -0.57
N TYR A 28 -6.34 17.76 0.20
CA TYR A 28 -6.43 17.75 1.66
C TYR A 28 -7.55 18.68 2.11
N LEU A 29 -8.49 18.16 2.91
CA LEU A 29 -9.58 18.95 3.47
C LEU A 29 -9.88 18.47 4.88
N ASP A 30 -9.83 19.36 5.87
CA ASP A 30 -10.24 19.10 7.25
C ASP A 30 -9.65 17.80 7.84
N ARG A 31 -8.37 17.54 7.59
CA ARG A 31 -7.64 16.31 8.04
C ARG A 31 -7.97 15.04 7.28
N HIS A 32 -8.76 15.14 6.22
CA HIS A 32 -8.98 14.07 5.26
C HIS A 32 -8.07 14.30 4.04
N GLU A 33 -7.41 13.24 3.58
CA GLU A 33 -6.62 13.25 2.35
C GLU A 33 -7.22 12.24 1.37
N LEU A 34 -7.55 12.69 0.16
CA LEU A 34 -7.82 11.83 -0.98
C LEU A 34 -6.67 11.97 -1.97
N ALA A 35 -6.04 10.87 -2.33
CA ALA A 35 -4.81 10.94 -3.11
C ALA A 35 -4.61 9.75 -4.03
N LEU A 36 -3.75 9.96 -5.03
CA LEU A 36 -3.19 8.92 -5.87
C LEU A 36 -1.72 8.75 -5.52
N GLU A 37 -1.33 7.52 -5.22
CA GLU A 37 0.05 7.13 -4.92
C GLU A 37 0.62 6.29 -6.06
N VAL A 38 1.85 6.59 -6.47
CA VAL A 38 2.61 5.83 -7.46
C VAL A 38 3.94 5.38 -6.85
N SER A 39 4.22 4.07 -6.92
CA SER A 39 5.41 3.44 -6.35
C SER A 39 6.17 2.64 -7.42
N PRO A 40 7.19 3.20 -8.10
CA PRO A 40 7.81 2.58 -9.27
C PRO A 40 8.89 1.51 -8.97
N GLY A 41 9.14 1.20 -7.70
CA GLY A 41 10.23 0.31 -7.29
C GLY A 41 9.90 -0.48 -6.03
N THR A 42 8.68 -1.04 -5.96
CA THR A 42 8.36 -1.92 -4.83
C THR A 42 9.03 -3.27 -5.06
N LEU A 43 9.86 -3.70 -4.12
CA LEU A 43 10.47 -5.02 -4.18
C LEU A 43 9.52 -6.03 -3.57
N PHE A 44 8.96 -6.94 -4.37
CA PHE A 44 8.18 -8.07 -3.83
C PHE A 44 9.02 -9.36 -3.86
N TRP A 45 8.89 -10.14 -2.79
CA TRP A 45 9.52 -11.45 -2.63
C TRP A 45 8.42 -12.51 -2.41
N THR A 46 7.62 -12.71 -3.45
CA THR A 46 6.62 -13.77 -3.55
C THR A 46 6.94 -14.63 -4.76
N GLU A 47 6.72 -15.94 -4.64
CA GLU A 47 6.95 -16.91 -5.71
C GLU A 47 6.26 -16.45 -7.02
N GLY A 48 7.01 -16.35 -8.11
CA GLY A 48 6.51 -15.85 -9.40
C GLY A 48 6.45 -14.33 -9.59
N LEU A 49 6.78 -13.53 -8.57
CA LEU A 49 6.73 -12.05 -8.61
C LEU A 49 8.04 -11.37 -8.16
N ASN A 50 9.16 -12.09 -8.23
CA ASN A 50 10.45 -11.58 -7.80
C ASN A 50 10.92 -10.43 -8.69
N GLY A 51 11.15 -9.26 -8.10
CA GLY A 51 11.75 -8.10 -8.77
C GLY A 51 11.05 -6.77 -8.48
N PRO A 52 11.43 -5.69 -9.20
CA PRO A 52 10.77 -4.40 -9.09
C PRO A 52 9.35 -4.47 -9.64
N ALA A 53 8.40 -3.93 -8.89
CA ALA A 53 7.01 -3.77 -9.28
C ALA A 53 6.61 -2.31 -9.22
N VAL A 54 5.69 -1.95 -10.11
CA VAL A 54 5.02 -0.65 -10.10
C VAL A 54 3.67 -0.81 -9.41
N GLN A 55 3.38 0.06 -8.44
CA GLN A 55 2.07 0.14 -7.81
C GLN A 55 1.43 1.50 -8.04
N VAL A 56 0.11 1.47 -8.22
CA VAL A 56 -0.72 2.67 -8.25
C VAL A 56 -1.91 2.44 -7.33
N ILE A 57 -2.07 3.28 -6.32
CA ILE A 57 -3.10 3.12 -5.28
C ILE A 57 -3.84 4.42 -5.10
N ALA A 58 -5.16 4.38 -5.18
CA ALA A 58 -6.02 5.47 -4.72
C ALA A 58 -6.18 5.32 -3.21
N THR A 59 -5.85 6.34 -2.44
CA THR A 59 -5.86 6.29 -0.98
C THR A 59 -6.76 7.35 -0.39
N TYR A 60 -7.49 6.96 0.65
CA TYR A 60 -8.09 7.86 1.61
C TYR A 60 -7.32 7.77 2.92
N ALA A 61 -6.97 8.92 3.52
CA ALA A 61 -6.37 8.97 4.84
C ALA A 61 -7.11 9.94 5.77
N GLN A 62 -7.27 9.52 7.02
CA GLN A 62 -7.56 10.41 8.14
C GLN A 62 -6.25 10.76 8.84
N LEU A 63 -5.95 12.05 9.00
CA LEU A 63 -4.79 12.52 9.77
C LEU A 63 -5.21 12.81 11.21
N VAL A 64 -4.82 11.92 12.13
CA VAL A 64 -5.01 12.14 13.57
C VAL A 64 -3.90 13.08 14.05
N THR A 65 -4.27 14.26 14.55
CA THR A 65 -3.29 15.24 15.05
C THR A 65 -2.54 14.70 16.25
N LEU A 66 -1.21 14.62 16.14
CA LEU A 66 -0.31 14.38 17.27
C LEU A 66 0.26 15.71 17.79
N HIS A 67 0.57 16.62 16.86
CA HIS A 67 1.04 17.97 17.15
C HIS A 67 0.59 18.91 16.02
N GLU A 68 0.11 20.10 16.38
CA GLU A 68 -0.30 21.13 15.44
C GLU A 68 0.49 22.40 15.74
N GLY A 69 1.35 22.81 14.81
CA GLY A 69 2.21 23.98 14.93
C GLY A 69 1.99 24.94 13.76
N ALA A 70 2.50 26.17 13.90
CA ALA A 70 2.38 27.19 12.87
C ALA A 70 3.15 26.82 11.59
N ASP A 71 4.36 26.28 11.75
CA ASP A 71 5.26 25.94 10.63
C ASP A 71 5.28 24.44 10.34
N VAL A 72 5.14 23.64 11.40
CA VAL A 72 5.30 22.18 11.36
C VAL A 72 4.17 21.52 12.12
N SER A 73 3.55 20.53 11.50
CA SER A 73 2.54 19.68 12.15
C SER A 73 2.89 18.21 12.01
N ILE A 74 2.53 17.41 13.01
CA ILE A 74 2.78 15.98 13.06
C ILE A 74 1.45 15.26 13.18
N TYR A 75 1.23 14.30 12.30
CA TYR A 75 0.01 13.51 12.24
C TYR A 75 0.31 12.03 12.28
N TRP A 76 -0.65 11.27 12.80
CA TRP A 76 -0.73 9.83 12.60
C TRP A 76 -1.74 9.58 11.46
N PRO A 77 -1.28 9.17 10.27
CA PRO A 77 -2.16 8.84 9.16
C PRO A 77 -2.79 7.45 9.36
N LEU A 78 -4.12 7.38 9.35
CA LEU A 78 -4.87 6.14 9.19
C LEU A 78 -5.34 6.07 7.74
N ARG A 79 -4.80 5.11 6.96
CA ARG A 79 -4.96 5.09 5.50
C ARG A 79 -5.55 3.78 5.01
N ILE A 80 -6.42 3.87 4.02
CA ILE A 80 -6.93 2.73 3.27
C ILE A 80 -6.97 3.07 1.79
N GLY A 81 -6.84 2.08 0.93
CA GLY A 81 -6.94 2.33 -0.51
C GLY A 81 -6.98 1.08 -1.37
N PRO A 82 -7.80 1.05 -2.42
CA PRO A 82 -7.66 0.09 -3.50
C PRO A 82 -6.62 0.56 -4.53
N GLY A 83 -6.05 -0.38 -5.25
CA GLY A 83 -5.11 -0.10 -6.32
C GLY A 83 -4.78 -1.34 -7.13
N PHE A 84 -3.71 -1.21 -7.89
CA PHE A 84 -3.14 -2.30 -8.65
C PHE A 84 -1.62 -2.29 -8.53
N PHE A 85 -1.02 -3.47 -8.70
CA PHE A 85 0.39 -3.56 -9.01
C PHE A 85 0.63 -4.50 -10.18
N THR A 86 1.75 -4.27 -10.85
CA THR A 86 2.24 -5.10 -11.94
C THR A 86 3.67 -5.53 -11.65
N GLY A 87 3.96 -6.81 -11.89
CA GLY A 87 5.30 -7.37 -11.78
C GLY A 87 6.19 -6.96 -12.96
N ASN A 88 7.50 -7.17 -12.81
CA ASN A 88 8.53 -6.77 -13.78
C ASN A 88 8.32 -7.32 -15.21
N THR A 89 7.61 -8.43 -15.36
CA THR A 89 7.37 -9.08 -16.67
C THR A 89 6.09 -8.61 -17.38
N GLY A 90 5.28 -7.74 -16.77
CA GLY A 90 4.06 -7.18 -17.38
C GLY A 90 2.86 -8.14 -17.50
N ASP A 91 3.09 -9.45 -17.54
CA ASP A 91 2.05 -10.49 -17.68
C ASP A 91 1.31 -10.81 -16.36
N ASN A 92 1.75 -10.21 -15.25
CA ASN A 92 1.21 -10.45 -13.92
C ASN A 92 0.76 -9.12 -13.29
N TRP A 93 -0.55 -8.93 -13.20
CA TRP A 93 -1.15 -7.80 -12.50
C TRP A 93 -2.13 -8.29 -11.43
N PHE A 94 -2.26 -7.49 -10.37
CA PHE A 94 -3.10 -7.81 -9.22
C PHE A 94 -3.88 -6.58 -8.81
N LEU A 95 -5.10 -6.81 -8.36
CA LEU A 95 -5.85 -5.85 -7.57
C LEU A 95 -5.34 -5.90 -6.14
N VAL A 96 -5.08 -4.75 -5.54
CA VAL A 96 -4.61 -4.65 -4.15
C VAL A 96 -5.54 -3.79 -3.34
N VAL A 97 -5.81 -4.22 -2.12
CA VAL A 97 -6.32 -3.36 -1.06
C VAL A 97 -5.23 -3.19 -0.02
N ARG A 98 -5.04 -1.95 0.41
CA ARG A 98 -4.05 -1.52 1.39
C ARG A 98 -4.74 -0.96 2.62
N ALA A 99 -4.19 -1.23 3.80
CA ALA A 99 -4.47 -0.51 5.03
C ALA A 99 -3.19 -0.18 5.79
N ASP A 100 -3.00 1.08 6.17
CA ASP A 100 -1.92 1.52 7.05
C ASP A 100 -2.53 1.99 8.37
N LEU A 101 -2.22 1.26 9.44
CA LEU A 101 -2.74 1.58 10.78
C LEU A 101 -1.71 2.31 11.64
N LEU A 102 -0.44 2.26 11.25
CA LEU A 102 0.68 2.82 11.99
C LEU A 102 1.57 3.63 11.04
N GLY A 103 1.84 4.87 11.42
CA GLY A 103 2.69 5.77 10.66
C GLY A 103 2.86 7.12 11.34
N ILE A 104 3.80 7.90 10.83
CA ILE A 104 4.06 9.29 11.23
C ILE A 104 4.15 10.12 9.97
N ALA A 105 3.36 11.18 9.90
CA ALA A 105 3.39 12.18 8.84
C ALA A 105 3.86 13.52 9.40
N LEU A 106 4.85 14.12 8.75
CA LEU A 106 5.36 15.44 9.01
C LEU A 106 4.87 16.38 7.92
N ARG A 107 4.15 17.43 8.28
CA ARG A 107 3.71 18.49 7.37
C ARG A 107 4.53 19.75 7.61
N VAL A 108 5.07 20.31 6.54
CA VAL A 108 5.76 21.62 6.51
C VAL A 108 5.12 22.44 5.38
N GLY A 109 4.25 23.39 5.74
CA GLY A 109 3.43 24.12 4.78
C GLY A 109 2.52 23.18 3.96
N HIS A 110 2.73 23.12 2.64
CA HIS A 110 2.01 22.21 1.73
C HIS A 110 2.70 20.86 1.54
N LEU A 111 3.97 20.72 1.93
CA LEU A 111 4.68 19.45 1.80
C LEU A 111 4.33 18.54 2.99
N VAL A 112 3.97 17.30 2.70
CA VAL A 112 3.77 16.25 3.70
C VAL A 112 4.73 15.11 3.36
N VAL A 113 5.49 14.65 4.35
CA VAL A 113 6.31 13.43 4.25
C VAL A 113 5.79 12.44 5.27
N ASP A 114 5.46 11.23 4.83
CA ASP A 114 4.97 10.19 5.73
C ASP A 114 5.78 8.90 5.66
N LEU A 115 6.00 8.34 6.84
CA LEU A 115 6.57 7.03 7.05
C LEU A 115 5.46 6.13 7.61
N HIS A 116 5.21 5.00 6.97
CA HIS A 116 4.16 4.06 7.39
C HIS A 116 4.75 2.68 7.62
N LEU A 117 4.46 2.10 8.79
CA LEU A 117 4.95 0.81 9.25
C LEU A 117 3.99 0.20 10.27
N PRO A 118 3.36 -0.96 10.02
CA PRO A 118 3.38 -1.72 8.77
C PRO A 118 2.16 -1.42 7.87
N SER A 119 2.37 -1.46 6.56
CA SER A 119 1.30 -1.40 5.55
C SER A 119 0.80 -2.81 5.26
N PHE A 120 -0.45 -3.09 5.63
CA PHE A 120 -1.13 -4.34 5.31
C PHE A 120 -1.60 -4.29 3.86
N ARG A 121 -1.24 -5.28 3.05
CA ARG A 121 -1.72 -5.37 1.67
C ARG A 121 -2.28 -6.75 1.37
N TYR A 122 -3.44 -6.77 0.74
CA TYR A 122 -4.09 -7.97 0.24
C TYR A 122 -4.22 -7.87 -1.27
N ALA A 123 -3.59 -8.80 -1.99
CA ALA A 123 -3.56 -8.84 -3.44
C ALA A 123 -4.41 -9.98 -4.00
N VAL A 124 -5.12 -9.74 -5.12
CA VAL A 124 -5.88 -10.74 -5.87
C VAL A 124 -5.61 -10.62 -7.37
N ARG A 125 -5.26 -11.73 -8.01
CA ARG A 125 -5.18 -11.83 -9.48
C ARG A 125 -6.55 -12.14 -10.05
N PRO A 126 -7.09 -11.33 -10.98
CA PRO A 126 -8.36 -11.66 -11.63
C PRO A 126 -8.21 -12.91 -12.50
N ALA A 127 -9.13 -13.85 -12.34
CA ALA A 127 -9.04 -15.16 -12.97
C ALA A 127 -9.22 -15.04 -14.49
N ASP A 128 -8.16 -15.33 -15.23
CA ASP A 128 -8.28 -15.78 -16.61
C ASP A 128 -8.73 -17.25 -16.57
N ARG A 129 -9.71 -17.62 -17.41
CA ARG A 129 -10.42 -18.91 -17.35
C ARG A 129 -9.49 -20.11 -17.09
N GLU A 130 -9.84 -20.86 -16.05
CA GLU A 130 -9.27 -22.15 -15.64
C GLU A 130 -7.79 -22.12 -15.20
N VAL A 131 -7.59 -22.55 -13.95
CA VAL A 131 -6.30 -22.78 -13.25
C VAL A 131 -5.75 -21.54 -12.51
N VAL A 132 -5.33 -21.79 -11.27
CA VAL A 132 -4.65 -20.85 -10.33
C VAL A 132 -5.55 -19.94 -9.47
N LEU A 133 -6.44 -20.55 -8.67
CA LEU A 133 -6.93 -19.93 -7.42
C LEU A 133 -6.03 -20.26 -6.21
N ARG A 134 -4.90 -20.94 -6.41
CA ARG A 134 -4.02 -21.39 -5.31
C ARG A 134 -3.01 -20.32 -4.85
N ASP A 135 -2.65 -19.38 -5.72
CA ASP A 135 -1.63 -18.35 -5.46
C ASP A 135 -2.22 -16.91 -5.41
N ALA A 136 -3.54 -16.81 -5.34
CA ALA A 136 -4.27 -15.56 -5.59
C ALA A 136 -4.43 -14.65 -4.37
N HIS A 137 -3.85 -14.99 -3.22
CA HIS A 137 -4.05 -14.26 -1.97
C HIS A 137 -2.72 -14.05 -1.28
N VAL A 138 -2.18 -12.84 -1.44
CA VAL A 138 -0.88 -12.50 -0.87
C VAL A 138 -1.05 -11.42 0.18
N PHE A 139 -0.57 -11.71 1.38
CA PHE A 139 -0.53 -10.77 2.49
C PHE A 139 0.90 -10.33 2.76
N HIS A 140 1.12 -9.01 2.73
CA HIS A 140 2.45 -8.43 2.93
C HIS A 140 2.43 -7.26 3.90
N TRP A 141 3.56 -7.11 4.60
CA TRP A 141 3.90 -5.96 5.40
C TRP A 141 4.97 -5.15 4.70
N LEU A 142 4.67 -3.91 4.34
CA LEU A 142 5.64 -2.99 3.76
C LEU A 142 5.98 -1.86 4.75
N ALA A 143 7.25 -1.46 4.71
CA ALA A 143 7.68 -0.17 5.22
C ALA A 143 7.81 0.78 4.02
N GLY A 144 7.27 1.99 4.15
CA GLY A 144 7.38 2.94 3.06
C GLY A 144 7.49 4.38 3.50
N VAL A 145 8.09 5.15 2.62
CA VAL A 145 8.18 6.61 2.69
C VAL A 145 7.44 7.18 1.50
N SER A 146 6.58 8.16 1.75
CA SER A 146 5.93 8.96 0.72
C SER A 146 6.09 10.44 0.96
N ALA A 147 6.08 11.19 -0.14
CA ALA A 147 5.94 12.63 -0.14
C ALA A 147 4.65 13.01 -0.87
N SER A 148 3.86 13.91 -0.28
CA SER A 148 2.68 14.50 -0.91
C SER A 148 2.66 16.01 -0.80
N TYR A 149 1.91 16.63 -1.72
CA TYR A 149 1.63 18.05 -1.71
C TYR A 149 0.14 18.25 -1.40
N ALA A 150 -0.14 18.93 -0.29
CA ALA A 150 -1.48 19.25 0.20
C ALA A 150 -1.89 20.65 -0.24
N PHE A 151 -2.90 20.72 -1.11
CA PHE A 151 -3.61 21.96 -1.46
C PHE A 151 -4.67 22.31 -0.43
#